data_AF-A0A1F9CVJ3-F1
#
_entry.id   AF-A0A1F9CVJ3-F1
#
_cell.length_a   1.000
_cell.length_b   1.000
_cell.length_c   1.000
_cell.angle_alpha   90.00
_cell.angle_beta   90.00
_cell.angle_gamma   90.00
#
_symmetry.space_group_name_H-M   'P 1'
#
loop_
_entity.id
_entity.type
_entity.pdbx_description
1 polymer ?
#
loop_
_entity_poly.entity_id
_entity_poly.type
_entity_poly.pdbx_seq_one_letter_code
_entity_poly.pdbx_strand_id
1 'polypeptide(L)'
;MPKIKVEDLKRIKEEVQKATSLREGGKRVKTTIHMGTCGIASGARKVLNTLISAIEEEGVQDVMVTTSGCIGICSKEPLVTVEVLGEEPITYQSMDENKMRQVFKRHI
;
A
#
# COMPACT_ATOMS: atom_id res chain seq x y z
N MET A 1 -12.49 8.11 -31.23
CA MET A 1 -11.92 7.47 -30.03
C MET A 1 -12.33 6.00 -30.04
N PRO A 2 -11.40 5.05 -29.89
CA PRO A 2 -11.74 3.62 -29.90
C PRO A 2 -12.65 3.32 -28.71
N LYS A 3 -13.80 2.68 -28.96
CA LYS A 3 -14.69 2.22 -27.89
C LYS A 3 -14.09 0.93 -27.32
N ILE A 4 -13.49 1.05 -26.14
CA ILE A 4 -13.01 -0.09 -25.35
C ILE A 4 -14.23 -0.97 -25.01
N LYS A 5 -14.16 -2.26 -25.31
CA LYS A 5 -15.24 -3.22 -25.01
C LYS A 5 -15.08 -3.78 -23.60
N VAL A 6 -16.16 -4.33 -23.04
CA VAL A 6 -16.15 -4.88 -21.67
C VAL A 6 -15.15 -6.03 -21.52
N GLU A 7 -14.91 -6.78 -22.60
CA GLU A 7 -13.88 -7.83 -22.63
C GLU A 7 -12.45 -7.25 -22.58
N ASP A 8 -12.22 -6.11 -23.23
CA ASP A 8 -10.93 -5.42 -23.18
C ASP A 8 -10.65 -4.87 -21.77
N LEU A 9 -11.68 -4.40 -21.07
CA LEU A 9 -11.57 -3.98 -19.65
C LEU A 9 -11.17 -5.14 -18.73
N LYS A 10 -11.72 -6.34 -18.95
CA LYS A 10 -11.29 -7.53 -18.20
C LYS A 10 -9.84 -7.88 -18.52
N ARG A 11 -9.44 -7.84 -19.79
CA ARG A 11 -8.07 -8.15 -20.20
C ARG A 11 -7.07 -7.15 -19.63
N ILE A 12 -7.36 -5.85 -19.71
CA ILE A 12 -6.53 -4.79 -19.13
C ILE A 12 -6.46 -4.95 -17.61
N LYS A 13 -7.58 -5.26 -16.94
CA LYS A 13 -7.59 -5.52 -15.50
C LYS A 13 -6.68 -6.71 -15.13
N GLU A 14 -6.77 -7.81 -15.86
CA GLU A 14 -5.95 -9.00 -15.63
C GLU A 14 -4.47 -8.77 -15.97
N GLU A 15 -4.18 -8.06 -17.05
CA GLU A 15 -2.82 -7.68 -17.46
C GLU A 15 -2.20 -6.72 -16.44
N VAL A 16 -2.93 -5.71 -15.97
CA VAL A 16 -2.48 -4.79 -14.92
C VAL A 16 -2.36 -5.51 -13.58
N GLN A 17 -3.27 -6.41 -13.22
CA GLN A 17 -3.13 -7.23 -12.01
C GLN A 17 -1.91 -8.15 -12.07
N LYS A 18 -1.59 -8.70 -13.25
CA LYS A 18 -0.38 -9.51 -13.47
C LYS A 18 0.89 -8.65 -13.47
N ALA A 19 0.88 -7.47 -14.10
CA ALA A 19 2.02 -6.56 -14.13
C ALA A 19 2.26 -5.84 -12.78
N THR A 20 1.21 -5.63 -11.99
CA THR A 20 1.28 -5.08 -10.62
C THR A 20 1.54 -6.18 -9.59
N SER A 21 1.49 -7.46 -10.00
CA SER A 21 1.82 -8.53 -9.09
C SER A 21 3.29 -8.39 -8.73
N LEU A 22 3.54 -8.28 -7.44
CA LEU A 22 4.79 -8.35 -6.66
C LEU A 22 5.90 -9.32 -7.18
N ARG A 23 5.64 -10.07 -8.25
CA ARG A 23 6.38 -11.22 -8.77
C ARG A 23 7.62 -10.89 -9.61
N GLU A 24 7.76 -9.71 -10.22
CA GLU A 24 8.92 -9.43 -11.07
C GLU A 24 10.20 -9.05 -10.30
N GLY A 25 10.13 -8.80 -8.98
CA GLY A 25 11.26 -8.28 -8.20
C GLY A 25 11.56 -8.98 -6.87
N GLY A 26 11.00 -10.16 -6.58
CA GLY A 26 11.22 -10.85 -5.31
C GLY A 26 10.64 -10.14 -4.09
N LYS A 27 9.71 -9.21 -4.30
CA LYS A 27 9.00 -8.49 -3.24
C LYS A 27 7.84 -9.36 -2.75
N ARG A 28 7.77 -9.66 -1.46
CA ARG A 28 6.68 -10.43 -0.83
C ARG A 28 5.50 -9.55 -0.45
N VAL A 29 5.76 -8.32 -0.02
CA VAL A 29 4.75 -7.41 0.55
C VAL A 29 4.79 -6.06 -0.14
N LYS A 30 3.62 -5.52 -0.50
CA LYS A 30 3.45 -4.14 -0.95
C LYS A 30 2.65 -3.37 0.09
N THR A 31 3.24 -2.31 0.61
CA THR A 31 2.60 -1.42 1.58
C THR A 31 2.33 -0.08 0.93
N THR A 32 1.06 0.29 0.82
CA THR A 32 0.59 1.56 0.26
C THR A 32 0.15 2.50 1.38
N ILE A 33 0.81 3.66 1.50
CA ILE A 33 0.38 4.74 2.40
C ILE A 33 -0.48 5.73 1.61
N HIS A 34 -1.69 5.99 2.09
CA HIS A 34 -2.62 6.93 1.46
C HIS A 34 -2.33 8.35 1.94
N MET A 35 -1.76 9.14 1.04
CA MET A 35 -1.18 10.47 1.25
C MET A 35 -2.05 11.56 0.60
N GLY A 36 -3.37 11.43 0.66
CA GLY A 36 -4.29 12.53 0.31
C GLY A 36 -4.10 13.75 1.23
N THR A 37 -4.73 14.89 0.92
CA THR A 37 -4.62 16.11 1.74
C THR A 37 -4.99 15.85 3.21
N CYS A 38 -6.11 15.17 3.44
CA CYS A 38 -6.56 14.80 4.77
C CYS A 38 -5.63 13.76 5.43
N GLY A 39 -5.07 12.81 4.66
CA GLY A 39 -4.07 11.85 5.13
C GLY A 39 -2.78 12.51 5.58
N ILE A 40 -2.26 13.45 4.81
CA ILE A 40 -1.07 14.25 5.17
C ILE A 40 -1.36 15.06 6.45
N ALA A 41 -2.51 15.73 6.52
CA ALA A 41 -2.93 16.51 7.68
C ALA A 41 -3.09 15.63 8.94
N SER A 42 -3.53 14.38 8.77
CA SER A 42 -3.72 13.41 9.86
C SER A 42 -2.44 12.69 10.27
N GLY A 43 -1.31 12.94 9.59
CA GLY A 43 0.01 12.41 9.97
C GLY A 43 0.55 11.26 9.13
N ALA A 44 0.00 10.99 7.94
CA ALA A 44 0.46 9.91 7.05
C ALA A 44 1.97 10.00 6.72
N ARG A 45 2.55 11.21 6.71
CA ARG A 45 4.00 11.40 6.49
C ARG A 45 4.86 10.79 7.60
N LYS A 46 4.41 10.86 8.86
CA LYS A 46 5.11 10.23 9.99
C LYS A 46 5.04 8.71 9.90
N VAL A 47 3.87 8.19 9.51
CA VAL A 47 3.64 6.76 9.28
C VAL A 47 4.57 6.23 8.18
N LEU A 48 4.67 6.94 7.06
CA LEU A 48 5.59 6.61 5.96
C LEU A 48 7.05 6.57 6.44
N ASN A 49 7.51 7.63 7.10
CA ASN A 49 8.89 7.69 7.59
C ASN A 49 9.19 6.55 8.57
N THR A 50 8.24 6.23 9.47
CA THR A 50 8.38 5.13 10.43
C THR A 50 8.54 3.79 9.74
N LEU A 51 7.78 3.55 8.66
CA LEU A 51 7.91 2.32 7.88
C LEU A 51 9.28 2.24 7.18
N ILE A 52 9.74 3.33 6.58
CA ILE A 52 11.06 3.38 5.90
C ILE A 52 12.17 3.09 6.91
N SER A 53 12.16 3.76 8.07
CA SER A 53 13.17 3.53 9.11
C SER A 53 13.13 2.10 9.64
N ALA A 54 11.94 1.51 9.84
CA ALA A 54 11.84 0.12 10.28
C ALA A 54 12.40 -0.88 9.26
N ILE A 55 12.19 -0.62 7.97
CA ILE A 55 12.75 -1.43 6.88
C ILE A 55 14.28 -1.33 6.85
N GLU A 56 14.83 -0.12 7.01
CA GLU A 56 16.27 0.13 7.06
C GLU A 56 16.92 -0.48 8.31
N GLU A 57 16.30 -0.34 9.48
CA GLU A 57 16.76 -0.89 10.77
C GLU A 57 16.88 -2.42 10.73
N GLU A 58 15.93 -3.10 10.08
CA GLU A 58 15.82 -4.57 10.06
C GLU A 58 16.37 -5.18 8.75
N GLY A 59 16.87 -4.36 7.83
CA GLY A 59 17.51 -4.79 6.58
C GLY A 59 16.59 -5.53 5.61
N VAL A 60 15.28 -5.26 5.65
CA VAL A 60 14.26 -6.00 4.90
C VAL A 60 14.22 -5.55 3.44
N GLN A 61 14.40 -6.49 2.50
CA GLN A 61 14.50 -6.16 1.06
C GLN A 61 13.25 -6.57 0.25
N ASP A 62 12.44 -7.46 0.80
CA ASP A 62 11.25 -8.05 0.17
C ASP A 62 9.98 -7.20 0.36
N VAL A 63 10.12 -5.95 0.82
CA VAL A 63 9.00 -5.02 1.01
C VAL A 63 9.05 -3.89 -0.01
N MET A 64 7.93 -3.63 -0.67
CA MET A 64 7.73 -2.50 -1.57
C MET A 64 6.88 -1.45 -0.86
N VAL A 65 7.38 -0.23 -0.73
CA VAL A 65 6.64 0.89 -0.17
C VAL A 65 6.16 1.77 -1.31
N THR A 66 4.85 2.02 -1.36
CA THR A 66 4.22 2.91 -2.35
C THR A 66 3.38 3.96 -1.65
N THR A 67 3.22 5.11 -2.29
CA THR A 67 2.29 6.15 -1.84
C THR A 67 1.13 6.25 -2.83
N SER A 68 -0.05 6.50 -2.31
CA SER A 68 -1.27 6.72 -3.08
C SER A 68 -1.92 8.03 -2.64
N GLY A 69 -2.87 8.53 -3.43
CA GLY A 69 -3.69 9.69 -3.07
C GLY A 69 -4.76 9.34 -2.04
N CYS A 70 -5.93 9.98 -2.19
CA CYS A 70 -7.10 9.71 -1.34
C CYS A 70 -7.85 8.46 -1.82
N ILE A 71 -8.37 7.66 -0.88
CA ILE A 71 -9.24 6.51 -1.15
C ILE A 71 -10.70 6.71 -0.67
N GLY A 72 -11.06 7.95 -0.34
CA GLY A 72 -12.45 8.33 -0.04
C GLY A 72 -12.92 8.11 1.41
N ILE A 73 -12.01 7.79 2.33
CA ILE A 73 -12.33 7.50 3.75
C ILE A 73 -11.64 8.50 4.68
N CYS A 74 -11.89 9.80 4.48
CA CYS A 74 -11.20 10.86 5.21
C CYS A 74 -11.38 10.80 6.75
N SER A 75 -12.51 10.28 7.24
CA SER A 75 -12.79 10.21 8.68
C SER A 75 -11.93 9.20 9.46
N LYS A 76 -11.17 8.36 8.75
CA LYS A 76 -10.40 7.25 9.33
C LYS A 76 -8.91 7.32 8.97
N GLU A 77 -8.47 8.44 8.45
CA GLU A 77 -7.06 8.65 8.14
C GLU A 77 -6.22 8.78 9.43
N PRO A 78 -4.90 8.51 9.34
CA PRO A 78 -4.16 7.97 8.19
C PRO A 78 -4.51 6.51 7.86
N LEU A 79 -4.50 6.18 6.56
CA LEU A 79 -4.81 4.84 6.06
C LEU A 79 -3.57 4.20 5.44
N VAL A 80 -3.37 2.92 5.72
CA VAL A 80 -2.28 2.12 5.14
C VAL A 80 -2.87 0.81 4.63
N THR A 81 -2.56 0.43 3.39
CA THR A 81 -2.98 -0.84 2.81
C THR A 81 -1.77 -1.75 2.65
N VAL A 82 -1.82 -2.93 3.22
CA VAL A 82 -0.79 -3.96 3.11
C VAL A 82 -1.32 -5.06 2.21
N GLU A 83 -0.57 -5.36 1.16
CA GLU A 83 -0.86 -6.38 0.16
C GLU A 83 0.25 -7.44 0.25
N VAL A 84 -0.05 -8.60 0.83
CA VAL A 84 0.87 -9.74 0.88
C VAL A 84 0.62 -10.65 -0.32
N LEU A 85 1.68 -11.13 -0.96
CA LEU A 85 1.56 -12.00 -2.12
C LEU A 85 0.73 -13.26 -1.80
N GLY A 86 -0.43 -13.40 -2.44
CA GLY A 86 -1.31 -14.56 -2.27
C GLY A 86 -2.40 -14.38 -1.22
N GLU A 87 -2.45 -13.23 -0.54
CA GLU A 87 -3.48 -12.90 0.45
C GLU A 87 -4.35 -11.73 -0.02
N GLU A 88 -5.50 -11.54 0.64
CA GLU A 88 -6.36 -10.39 0.39
C GLU A 88 -5.74 -9.10 0.96
N PRO A 89 -5.81 -7.96 0.25
CA PRO A 89 -5.34 -6.67 0.76
C PRO A 89 -6.02 -6.27 2.07
N ILE A 90 -5.23 -5.88 3.08
CA ILE A 90 -5.75 -5.41 4.37
C ILE A 90 -5.48 -3.91 4.50
N THR A 91 -6.54 -3.14 4.75
CA THR A 91 -6.44 -1.70 5.03
C THR A 91 -6.56 -1.42 6.53
N TYR A 92 -5.52 -0.80 7.08
CA TYR A 92 -5.49 -0.26 8.43
C TYR A 92 -5.95 1.19 8.47
N GLN A 93 -6.66 1.54 9.53
CA GLN A 93 -7.25 2.85 9.78
C GLN A 93 -6.69 3.50 11.05
N SER A 94 -6.76 4.84 11.10
CA SER A 94 -6.27 5.66 12.20
C SER A 94 -4.83 5.30 12.57
N MET A 95 -3.99 5.19 11.54
CA MET A 95 -2.60 4.76 11.67
C MET A 95 -1.73 5.85 12.29
N ASP A 96 -0.80 5.42 13.13
CA ASP A 96 0.22 6.25 13.76
C ASP A 96 1.57 5.52 13.73
N GLU A 97 2.62 6.16 14.23
CA GLU A 97 3.99 5.63 14.24
C GLU A 97 4.07 4.30 15.01
N ASN A 98 3.38 4.19 16.15
CA ASN A 98 3.41 2.98 16.98
C ASN A 98 2.68 1.82 16.31
N LYS A 99 1.50 2.06 15.75
CA LYS A 99 0.74 1.06 14.99
C LYS A 99 1.50 0.62 13.75
N MET A 100 2.19 1.54 13.07
CA MET A 100 3.00 1.18 11.92
C MET A 100 4.13 0.22 12.29
N ARG A 101 4.81 0.44 13.41
CA ARG A 101 5.83 -0.52 13.92
C ARG A 101 5.21 -1.88 14.26
N GLN A 102 3.99 -1.91 14.79
CA GLN A 102 3.30 -3.18 15.06
C GLN A 102 2.90 -3.92 13.78
N VAL A 103 2.36 -3.20 12.79
CA VAL A 103 2.05 -3.76 11.47
C VAL A 103 3.31 -4.31 10.82
N PHE A 104 4.41 -3.55 10.88
CA PHE A 104 5.70 -3.98 10.36
C PHE A 104 6.21 -5.28 11.00
N LYS A 105 6.08 -5.45 12.33
CA LYS A 105 6.59 -6.65 13.02
C LYS A 105 5.70 -7.88 12.92
N ARG A 106 4.40 -7.71 12.63
CA ARG A 106 3.40 -8.79 12.73
C ARG A 106 2.81 -9.21 11.41
N HIS A 107 2.90 -8.38 10.38
CA HIS A 107 2.19 -8.59 9.12
C HIS A 107 3.08 -8.35 7.90
N ILE A 108 3.98 -7.39 7.98
CA ILE A 108 5.05 -7.24 6.98
C ILE A 108 6.11 -8.28 7.30
#